data_AF-A0A9D4HI89-F1
#
_entry.id   AF-A0A9D4HI89-F1
#
_cell.length_a   1.000
_cell.length_b   1.000
_cell.length_c   1.000
_cell.angle_alpha   90.00
_cell.angle_beta   90.00
_cell.angle_gamma   90.00
#
_symmetry.space_group_name_H-M   'P 1'
#
loop_
_entity.id
_entity.type
_entity.pdbx_description
1 polymer ?
#
loop_
_entity_poly.entity_id
_entity_poly.type
_entity_poly.pdbx_seq_one_letter_code
_entity_poly.pdbx_strand_id
1 'polypeptide(L)'
;MGELFNLKVTTENIMHDCLYKVFRSKDLECFCMLLSTIGKDLDSDRGRPRMNQYFELMAKIVNDKKNPAKVRFMLQDIIDLRKNNWIKRRIANNSPSQQRYNNNS
;
A
#
# COMPACT_ATOMS: atom_id res chain seq x y z
N MET A 1 -22.63 -20.95 5.17
CA MET A 1 -21.81 -19.95 5.90
C MET A 1 -20.30 -20.19 5.79
N GLY A 2 -19.81 -21.44 5.74
CA GLY A 2 -18.36 -21.72 5.64
C GLY A 2 -17.73 -21.47 4.26
N GLU A 3 -18.47 -21.66 3.18
CA GLU A 3 -17.92 -21.60 1.81
C GLU A 3 -17.52 -20.18 1.38
N LEU A 4 -18.30 -19.15 1.75
CA LEU A 4 -17.98 -17.75 1.43
C LEU A 4 -16.69 -17.27 2.13
N PHE A 5 -16.45 -17.76 3.34
CA PHE A 5 -15.26 -17.45 4.12
C PHE A 5 -14.02 -18.15 3.55
N ASN A 6 -14.14 -19.41 3.14
CA ASN A 6 -13.06 -20.12 2.46
C ASN A 6 -12.70 -19.48 1.12
N LEU A 7 -13.68 -18.97 0.37
CA LEU A 7 -13.41 -18.22 -0.86
C LEU A 7 -12.57 -16.96 -0.57
N LYS A 8 -12.97 -16.13 0.40
CA LYS A 8 -12.21 -14.92 0.78
C LYS A 8 -10.79 -15.23 1.25
N VAL A 9 -10.61 -16.27 2.07
CA VAL A 9 -9.29 -16.71 2.55
C VAL A 9 -8.42 -17.23 1.39
N THR A 10 -9.01 -17.96 0.45
CA THR A 10 -8.30 -18.46 -0.72
C THR A 10 -7.86 -17.31 -1.62
N THR A 11 -8.73 -16.32 -1.84
CA THR A 11 -8.39 -15.11 -2.59
C THR A 11 -7.26 -14.33 -1.92
N GLU A 12 -7.30 -14.14 -0.59
CA GLU A 12 -6.22 -13.46 0.16
C GLU A 12 -4.86 -14.18 -0.03
N ASN A 13 -4.85 -15.51 0.06
CA ASN A 13 -3.63 -16.31 -0.14
C ASN A 13 -3.07 -16.18 -1.57
N ILE A 14 -3.92 -16.28 -2.60
CA ILE A 14 -3.50 -16.14 -3.99
C ILE A 14 -2.95 -14.73 -4.26
N MET A 15 -3.56 -13.70 -3.66
CA MET A 15 -3.11 -12.31 -3.79
C MET A 15 -1.74 -12.10 -3.12
N HIS A 16 -1.50 -12.71 -1.97
CA HIS A 16 -0.19 -12.74 -1.33
C HIS A 16 0.88 -13.44 -2.20
N ASP A 17 0.54 -14.56 -2.83
CA ASP A 17 1.46 -15.27 -3.72
C ASP A 17 1.78 -14.45 -4.99
N CYS A 18 0.76 -13.77 -5.55
CA CYS A 18 0.95 -12.86 -6.67
C CYS A 18 1.86 -11.69 -6.29
N LEU A 19 1.62 -11.05 -5.14
CA LEU A 19 2.46 -9.97 -4.62
C LEU A 19 3.92 -10.41 -4.43
N TYR A 20 4.14 -11.60 -3.89
CA TYR A 20 5.48 -12.13 -3.71
C TYR A 20 6.21 -12.37 -5.04
N LYS A 21 5.49 -12.87 -6.06
CA LYS A 21 6.04 -13.04 -7.41
C LYS A 21 6.42 -11.70 -8.04
N VAL A 22 5.56 -10.67 -7.94
CA VAL A 22 5.83 -9.32 -8.45
C VAL A 22 7.01 -8.68 -7.69
N PHE A 23 7.09 -8.88 -6.38
CA PHE A 23 8.24 -8.40 -5.59
C PHE A 23 9.57 -9.03 -6.07
N ARG A 24 9.56 -10.32 -6.41
CA ARG A 24 10.75 -11.02 -6.94
C ARG A 24 11.12 -10.64 -8.37
N SER A 25 10.18 -10.22 -9.22
CA SER A 25 10.48 -9.81 -10.59
C SER A 25 11.20 -8.46 -10.68
N LYS A 26 11.46 -7.80 -9.54
CA LYS A 26 12.03 -6.44 -9.42
C LYS A 26 11.19 -5.34 -10.08
N ASP A 27 9.95 -5.63 -10.47
CA ASP A 27 8.98 -4.62 -10.88
C ASP A 27 8.37 -3.95 -9.65
N LEU A 28 9.19 -3.14 -9.00
CA LEU A 28 8.85 -2.47 -7.75
C LEU A 28 7.81 -1.37 -7.97
N GLU A 29 7.68 -0.86 -9.19
CA GLU A 29 6.67 0.13 -9.57
C GLU A 29 5.28 -0.51 -9.61
N CYS A 30 5.14 -1.66 -10.29
CA CYS A 30 3.93 -2.45 -10.27
C CYS A 30 3.57 -2.91 -8.85
N PHE A 31 4.56 -3.37 -8.07
CA PHE A 31 4.37 -3.75 -6.68
C PHE A 31 3.80 -2.62 -5.81
N CYS A 32 4.39 -1.42 -5.88
CA CYS A 32 3.92 -0.26 -5.13
C CYS A 32 2.51 0.14 -5.54
N MET A 33 2.21 0.13 -6.84
CA MET A 33 0.88 0.46 -7.36
C MET A 33 -0.18 -0.51 -6.86
N LEU A 34 0.12 -1.82 -6.88
CA LEU A 34 -0.77 -2.86 -6.38
C LEU A 34 -1.04 -2.66 -4.88
N LEU A 35 0.02 -2.52 -4.07
CA LEU A 35 -0.13 -2.26 -2.64
C LEU A 35 -0.90 -0.97 -2.32
N SER A 36 -0.78 0.07 -3.13
CA SER A 36 -1.54 1.31 -2.95
C SER A 36 -3.06 1.16 -3.14
N THR A 37 -3.47 0.08 -3.81
CA THR A 37 -4.87 -0.20 -4.17
C THR A 37 -5.46 -1.24 -3.24
N ILE A 38 -4.80 -2.38 -3.08
CA ILE A 38 -5.31 -3.54 -2.33
C ILE A 38 -4.62 -3.76 -0.99
N GLY A 39 -3.60 -2.96 -0.64
CA GLY A 39 -2.80 -3.17 0.57
C GLY A 39 -3.61 -3.06 1.86
N LYS A 40 -4.65 -2.20 1.89
CA LYS A 40 -5.58 -2.10 3.03
C LYS A 40 -6.37 -3.39 3.25
N ASP A 41 -6.83 -4.01 2.16
CA ASP A 41 -7.63 -5.24 2.23
C ASP A 41 -6.78 -6.45 2.64
N LEU A 42 -5.49 -6.42 2.32
CA LEU A 42 -4.51 -7.46 2.68
C LEU A 42 -3.88 -7.27 4.06
N ASP A 43 -3.94 -6.06 4.65
CA ASP A 43 -3.45 -5.78 6.01
C ASP A 43 -4.52 -6.09 7.08
N SER A 44 -5.24 -7.20 6.88
CA SER A 44 -6.18 -7.79 7.83
C SER A 44 -5.43 -8.45 8.99
N ASP A 45 -6.09 -8.75 10.12
CA ASP A 45 -5.40 -9.42 11.25
C ASP A 45 -4.76 -10.77 10.88
N ARG A 46 -5.26 -11.42 9.81
CA ARG A 46 -4.71 -12.68 9.28
C ARG A 46 -3.59 -12.47 8.28
N GLY A 47 -3.71 -11.45 7.43
CA GLY A 47 -2.67 -11.08 6.45
C GLY A 47 -1.50 -10.31 7.08
N ARG A 48 -1.70 -9.72 8.26
CA ARG A 48 -0.71 -8.86 8.96
C ARG A 48 0.67 -9.51 9.13
N PRO A 49 0.81 -10.79 9.52
CA PRO A 49 2.12 -11.43 9.59
C PRO A 49 2.86 -11.45 8.25
N ARG A 50 2.16 -11.72 7.14
CA ARG A 50 2.75 -11.68 5.77
C ARG A 50 3.06 -10.25 5.35
N MET A 51 2.17 -9.31 5.64
CA MET A 51 2.40 -7.88 5.38
C MET A 51 3.62 -7.36 6.14
N ASN A 52 3.84 -7.77 7.39
CA ASN A 52 5.04 -7.42 8.14
C ASN A 52 6.32 -7.88 7.43
N GLN A 53 6.34 -9.12 6.95
CA GLN A 53 7.49 -9.65 6.20
C GLN A 53 7.78 -8.83 4.93
N TYR A 54 6.76 -8.44 4.17
CA TYR A 54 6.96 -7.59 2.99
C TYR A 54 7.57 -6.24 3.38
N PHE A 55 7.02 -5.58 4.40
CA PHE A 55 7.48 -4.25 4.81
C PHE A 55 8.88 -4.27 5.44
N GLU A 56 9.26 -5.35 6.12
CA GLU A 56 10.62 -5.58 6.58
C GLU A 56 11.61 -5.71 5.41
N LEU A 57 11.24 -6.46 4.36
CA LEU A 57 12.05 -6.58 3.15
C LEU A 57 12.16 -5.24 2.41
N MET A 58 11.06 -4.49 2.30
CA MET A 58 11.06 -3.14 1.73
C MET A 58 11.98 -2.21 2.51
N ALA A 59 11.93 -2.22 3.84
CA ALA A 59 12.79 -1.39 4.69
C ALA A 59 14.28 -1.71 4.47
N LYS A 60 14.64 -2.99 4.28
CA LYS A 60 16.01 -3.38 3.91
C LYS A 60 16.43 -2.80 2.56
N ILE A 61 15.55 -2.85 1.55
CA ILE A 61 15.83 -2.27 0.22
C ILE A 61 16.00 -0.75 0.29
N VAL A 62 15.15 -0.07 1.07
CA VAL A 62 15.22 1.39 1.27
C VAL A 62 16.55 1.79 1.94
N ASN A 63 17.00 1.03 2.93
CA ASN A 63 18.26 1.30 3.63
C ASN A 63 19.51 0.94 2.82
N ASP A 64 19.40 0.04 1.83
CA ASP A 64 20.51 -0.30 0.95
C ASP A 64 20.73 0.78 -0.13
N LYS A 65 21.79 1.56 0.04
CA LYS A 65 22.19 2.66 -0.87
C LYS A 65 22.59 2.18 -2.27
N LYS A 66 22.76 0.87 -2.50
CA LYS A 66 22.99 0.31 -3.83
C LYS A 66 21.73 0.39 -4.71
N ASN A 67 20.54 0.52 -4.12
CA ASN A 67 19.31 0.66 -4.87
C ASN A 67 19.12 2.09 -5.40
N PRO A 68 18.54 2.27 -6.59
CA PRO A 68 18.26 3.60 -7.13
C PRO A 68 17.41 4.45 -6.19
N ALA A 69 17.66 5.76 -6.14
CA ALA A 69 16.90 6.68 -5.30
C ALA A 69 15.39 6.62 -5.59
N LYS A 70 14.99 6.61 -6.87
CA LYS A 70 13.58 6.47 -7.30
C LYS A 70 12.90 5.28 -6.61
N VAL A 71 13.52 4.11 -6.66
CA VAL A 71 13.01 2.87 -6.06
C VAL A 71 12.85 3.02 -4.54
N ARG A 72 13.87 3.56 -3.86
CA ARG A 72 13.85 3.75 -2.42
C ARG A 72 12.74 4.71 -2.00
N PHE A 73 12.53 5.80 -2.73
CA PHE A 73 11.44 6.73 -2.47
C PHE A 73 10.05 6.09 -2.66
N MET A 74 9.84 5.33 -3.75
CA MET A 74 8.56 4.66 -3.98
C MET A 74 8.21 3.66 -2.87
N LEU A 75 9.19 2.87 -2.41
CA LEU A 75 8.97 1.93 -1.31
C LEU A 75 8.75 2.66 0.02
N GLN A 76 9.47 3.76 0.25
CA GLN A 76 9.28 4.60 1.43
C GLN A 76 7.86 5.20 1.49
N ASP A 77 7.33 5.66 0.36
CA ASP A 77 5.96 6.19 0.27
C ASP A 77 4.92 5.14 0.67
N ILE A 78 5.09 3.88 0.25
CA ILE A 78 4.19 2.79 0.64
C ILE A 78 4.35 2.41 2.12
N ILE A 79 5.58 2.40 2.65
CA ILE A 79 5.86 2.22 4.08
C ILE A 79 5.11 3.26 4.90
N ASP A 80 5.19 4.52 4.49
CA ASP A 80 4.54 5.63 5.19
C ASP A 80 3.02 5.62 5.01
N LEU A 81 2.51 5.18 3.85
CA LEU A 81 1.08 4.96 3.63
C LEU A 81 0.51 3.94 4.63
N ARG A 82 1.21 2.82 4.87
CA ARG A 82 0.79 1.82 5.86
C ARG A 82 0.85 2.37 7.28
N LYS A 83 1.93 3.08 7.65
CA LYS A 83 2.04 3.76 8.95
C LYS A 83 0.90 4.76 9.19
N ASN A 84 0.41 5.37 8.11
CA ASN A 84 -0.76 6.24 8.14
C ASN A 84 -2.10 5.49 8.00
N ASN A 85 -2.15 4.21 8.40
CA ASN A 85 -3.34 3.35 8.34
C ASN A 85 -4.00 3.29 6.95
N TRP A 86 -3.19 3.26 5.88
CA TRP A 86 -3.64 3.24 4.49
C TRP A 86 -4.47 4.46 4.07
N ILE A 87 -4.39 5.55 4.83
CA ILE A 87 -5.03 6.81 4.49
C ILE A 87 -4.11 7.56 3.54
N LYS A 88 -4.52 7.68 2.27
CA LYS A 88 -3.80 8.49 1.29
C LYS A 88 -3.73 9.92 1.82
N ARG A 89 -2.51 10.47 1.92
CA ARG A 89 -2.32 11.88 2.29
C ARG A 89 -3.15 12.70 1.31
N ARG A 90 -4.15 13.46 1.80
CA ARG A 90 -4.81 14.44 0.95
C ARG A 90 -3.70 15.34 0.45
N ILE A 91 -3.40 15.28 -0.85
CA ILE A 91 -2.73 16.39 -1.51
C ILE A 91 -3.74 17.51 -1.29
N ALA A 92 -3.49 18.33 -0.28
CA ALA A 92 -4.24 19.55 -0.07
C ALA A 92 -3.96 20.36 -1.33
N ASN A 93 -4.83 20.21 -2.32
CA ASN A 93 -5.06 21.23 -3.31
C ASN A 93 -5.46 22.45 -2.49
N ASN A 94 -4.46 23.26 -2.14
CA ASN A 94 -4.70 24.61 -1.70
C ASN A 94 -5.27 25.35 -2.92
N SER A 95 -6.58 25.20 -3.12
CA SER A 95 -7.38 26.11 -3.91
C SER A 95 -8.18 26.94 -2.90
N PRO A 96 -7.74 28.17 -2.56
CA PRO A 96 -8.52 29.06 -1.72
C PRO A 96 -9.64 29.68 -2.56
N SER A 97 -10.65 28.89 -2.91
CA SER A 97 -11.78 29.37 -3.73
C SER A 97 -13.10 28.66 -3.44
N GLN A 98 -13.45 28.52 -2.16
CA GLN A 98 -14.85 28.26 -1.74
C GLN A 98 -15.27 29.10 -0.52
N GLN A 99 -14.91 30.39 -0.48
CA GLN A 99 -15.49 31.36 0.47
C GLN A 99 -16.49 32.34 -0.19
N ARG A 100 -17.07 32.03 -1.36
CA ARG A 100 -17.98 32.95 -2.08
C ARG A 100 -19.44 32.54 -2.22
N TYR A 101 -19.91 31.49 -1.54
CA TYR A 101 -21.32 31.10 -1.60
C TYR A 101 -21.84 30.65 -0.23
N ASN A 102 -21.97 31.60 0.69
CA ASN A 102 -23.03 31.65 1.69
C ASN A 102 -22.81 32.86 2.58
N ASN A 103 -23.46 33.97 2.27
CA ASN A 103 -23.93 34.99 3.21
C ASN A 103 -24.82 35.95 2.41
N ASN A 104 -25.97 35.44 1.98
CA ASN A 104 -27.15 36.26 1.76
C ASN A 104 -28.36 35.48 2.31
N SER A 105 -28.62 35.69 3.58
CA SER A 105 -29.92 35.58 4.24
C SER A 105 -29.90 36.50 5.43
#